data_AF-A0A967SV16-F1
#
_entry.id   AF-A0A967SV16-F1
#
_cell.length_a   1.000
_cell.length_b   1.000
_cell.length_c   1.000
_cell.angle_alpha   90.00
_cell.angle_beta   90.00
_cell.angle_gamma   90.00
#
_symmetry.space_group_name_H-M   'P 1'
#
loop_
_entity.id
_entity.type
_entity.pdbx_description
1 polymer ?
#
loop_
_entity_poly.entity_id
_entity_poly.type
_entity_poly.pdbx_seq_one_letter_code
_entity_poly.pdbx_strand_id
1 'polypeptide(L)'
;ARNPKLAGKHKQELQEIVLSEISDLLNITGKPVFSHFRFWPKTIPQYEVGYDHILNQITEIEDLKKGLFIDGNFRGGVSVPDCILSGFETAEKVQTFLKGQ
;
A
#
# COMPACT_ATOMS: atom_id res chain seq x y z
N ALA A 1 4.29 10.27 -0.77
CA ALA A 1 3.18 10.86 -1.56
C ALA A 1 3.37 12.38 -1.72
N ARG A 2 3.08 12.96 -2.89
CA ARG A 2 3.35 14.39 -3.18
C ARG A 2 2.41 15.38 -2.48
N ASN A 3 1.13 15.05 -2.30
CA ASN A 3 0.17 15.91 -1.59
C ASN A 3 -0.83 15.09 -0.74
N PRO A 4 -0.41 14.59 0.45
CA PRO A 4 -1.21 13.66 1.25
C PRO A 4 -2.49 14.28 1.84
N LYS A 5 -2.55 15.61 1.98
CA LYS A 5 -3.71 16.30 2.56
C LYS A 5 -4.89 16.40 1.60
N LEU A 6 -4.65 16.26 0.29
CA LEU A 6 -5.68 16.42 -0.72
C LEU A 6 -6.70 15.28 -0.69
N ALA A 7 -6.24 14.04 -0.49
CA ALA A 7 -7.09 12.85 -0.49
C ALA A 7 -8.21 12.84 0.59
N GLY A 8 -8.03 13.61 1.67
CA GLY A 8 -8.99 13.71 2.77
C GLY A 8 -10.02 14.85 2.65
N LYS A 9 -10.04 15.59 1.54
CA LYS A 9 -10.98 16.69 1.31
C LYS A 9 -12.42 16.20 1.12
N HIS A 10 -13.36 17.15 1.24
CA HIS A 10 -14.76 16.89 0.93
C HIS A 10 -14.93 16.45 -0.53
N LYS A 11 -15.90 15.56 -0.79
CA LYS A 11 -16.14 14.99 -2.12
C LYS A 11 -16.40 16.06 -3.18
N GLN A 12 -17.12 17.14 -2.82
CA GLN A 12 -17.38 18.27 -3.72
C GLN A 12 -16.08 18.96 -4.14
N GLU A 13 -15.21 19.29 -3.18
CA GLU A 13 -13.90 19.89 -3.47
C GLU A 13 -13.03 18.97 -4.34
N LEU A 14 -13.02 17.67 -4.05
CA LEU A 14 -12.28 16.68 -4.86
C LEU A 14 -12.82 16.62 -6.30
N GLN A 15 -14.14 16.67 -6.47
CA GLN A 15 -14.75 16.66 -7.78
C GLN A 15 -14.41 17.93 -8.56
N GLU A 16 -14.42 19.10 -7.94
CA GLU A 16 -14.03 20.36 -8.57
C GLU A 16 -12.57 20.34 -9.05
N ILE A 17 -11.66 19.85 -8.20
CA ILE A 17 -10.23 19.69 -8.56
C ILE A 17 -10.08 18.76 -9.76
N VAL A 18 -10.67 17.55 -9.70
CA VAL A 18 -10.57 16.56 -10.78
C VAL A 18 -11.18 17.11 -12.07
N LEU A 19 -12.36 17.74 -12.01
CA LEU A 19 -13.01 18.30 -13.19
C LEU A 19 -12.18 19.42 -13.82
N SER A 20 -11.57 20.31 -13.03
CA SER A 20 -10.68 21.34 -13.55
C SER A 20 -9.48 20.72 -14.30
N GLU A 21 -8.79 19.77 -13.66
CA GLU A 21 -7.59 19.14 -14.24
C GLU A 21 -7.88 18.32 -15.51
N ILE A 22 -8.96 17.52 -15.52
CA ILE A 22 -9.28 16.69 -16.68
C ILE A 22 -9.92 17.49 -17.82
N SER A 23 -10.66 18.56 -17.52
CA SER A 23 -11.28 19.40 -18.57
C SER A 23 -10.19 20.11 -19.37
N ASP A 24 -9.18 20.65 -18.69
CA ASP A 24 -8.03 21.30 -19.33
C ASP A 24 -7.18 20.30 -20.13
N LEU A 25 -7.03 19.06 -19.65
CA LEU A 25 -6.22 18.04 -20.29
C LEU A 25 -6.91 17.37 -21.50
N LEU A 26 -8.23 17.15 -21.42
CA LEU A 26 -8.99 16.31 -22.36
C LEU A 26 -10.02 17.09 -23.19
N ASN A 27 -10.14 18.41 -23.01
CA ASN A 27 -11.17 19.26 -23.64
C ASN A 27 -12.59 18.76 -23.42
N ILE A 28 -12.87 18.20 -22.24
CA ILE A 28 -14.19 17.70 -21.87
C ILE A 28 -15.04 18.85 -21.36
N THR A 29 -16.33 18.85 -21.71
CA THR A 29 -17.31 19.81 -21.21
C THR A 29 -18.49 19.08 -20.57
N GLY A 30 -19.18 19.75 -19.64
CA GLY A 30 -20.36 19.21 -18.97
C GLY A 30 -20.07 18.59 -17.60
N LYS A 31 -21.09 17.94 -17.03
CA LYS A 31 -21.04 17.32 -15.69
C LYS A 31 -20.89 15.80 -15.79
N PRO A 32 -20.23 15.15 -14.84
CA PRO A 32 -20.17 13.69 -14.80
C PRO A 32 -21.58 13.11 -14.64
N VAL A 33 -21.92 12.13 -15.47
CA VAL A 33 -23.19 11.37 -15.34
C VAL A 33 -23.15 10.38 -14.16
N PHE A 34 -21.95 10.06 -13.69
CA PHE A 34 -21.70 9.21 -12.53
C PHE A 34 -20.40 9.64 -11.85
N SER A 35 -20.41 9.69 -10.52
CA SER A 35 -19.20 9.90 -9.73
C SER A 35 -19.19 9.01 -8.49
N HIS A 36 -18.02 8.46 -8.17
CA HIS A 36 -17.80 7.65 -6.99
C HIS A 36 -16.47 8.03 -6.35
N PHE A 37 -16.50 8.23 -5.02
CA PHE A 37 -15.35 8.64 -4.24
C PHE A 37 -15.17 7.71 -3.06
N ARG A 38 -13.93 7.25 -2.89
CA ARG A 38 -13.52 6.48 -1.72
C ARG A 38 -12.18 6.98 -1.22
N PHE A 39 -12.15 7.37 0.05
CA PHE A 39 -10.93 7.73 0.74
C PHE A 39 -10.43 6.52 1.53
N TRP A 40 -9.14 6.25 1.37
CA TRP A 40 -8.47 5.16 2.07
C TRP A 40 -7.31 5.75 2.87
N PRO A 41 -7.43 5.88 4.19
CA PRO A 41 -6.31 6.35 5.02
C PRO A 41 -5.23 5.27 5.09
N LYS A 42 -3.96 5.67 4.97
CA LYS A 42 -2.77 4.80 5.15
C LYS A 42 -2.73 3.56 4.23
N THR A 43 -3.12 3.70 2.96
CA THR A 43 -3.29 2.55 2.04
C THR A 43 -2.00 1.98 1.49
N ILE A 44 -1.06 2.84 1.11
CA ILE A 44 0.16 2.45 0.42
C ILE A 44 1.34 2.74 1.36
N PRO A 45 2.03 1.71 1.87
CA PRO A 45 3.28 1.89 2.62
C PRO A 45 4.24 2.79 1.85
N GLN A 46 4.90 3.71 2.54
CA GLN A 46 5.89 4.60 1.94
C GLN A 46 7.28 4.13 2.39
N TYR A 47 8.06 3.60 1.44
CA TYR A 47 9.45 3.24 1.67
C TYR A 47 10.32 4.48 1.58
N GLU A 48 10.34 5.24 2.66
CA GLU A 48 11.14 6.44 2.77
C GLU A 48 12.64 6.12 2.89
N VAL A 49 13.49 7.12 2.72
CA VAL A 49 14.94 6.94 2.93
C VAL A 49 15.18 6.44 4.36
N GLY A 50 15.91 5.32 4.49
CA GLY A 50 16.15 4.66 5.78
C GLY A 50 15.14 3.57 6.16
N TYR A 51 14.23 3.20 5.26
CA TYR A 51 13.25 2.12 5.51
C TYR A 51 13.91 0.76 5.83
N ASP A 52 15.16 0.55 5.44
CA ASP A 52 15.94 -0.63 5.80
C ASP A 52 16.00 -0.87 7.31
N HIS A 53 15.93 0.18 8.12
CA HIS A 53 15.84 0.04 9.58
C HIS A 53 14.60 -0.75 10.02
N ILE A 54 13.45 -0.50 9.37
CA ILE A 54 12.20 -1.24 9.65
C ILE A 54 12.34 -2.70 9.22
N LEU A 55 12.95 -2.96 8.06
CA LEU A 55 13.19 -4.32 7.58
C LEU A 55 14.14 -5.10 8.50
N ASN A 56 15.18 -4.44 9.00
CA ASN A 56 16.11 -5.02 9.97
C ASN A 56 15.41 -5.32 11.29
N GLN A 57 14.59 -4.41 11.81
CA GLN A 57 13.80 -4.65 13.03
C GLN A 57 12.83 -5.82 12.88
N ILE A 58 12.17 -5.95 11.74
CA ILE A 58 11.30 -7.11 11.46
C ILE A 58 12.13 -8.40 11.54
N THR A 59 13.29 -8.43 10.89
CA THR A 59 14.18 -9.59 10.89
C THR A 59 14.68 -9.92 12.29
N GLU A 60 15.12 -8.93 13.07
CA GLU A 60 15.56 -9.10 14.46
C GLU A 60 14.45 -9.69 15.34
N ILE A 61 13.20 -9.24 15.16
CA ILE A 61 12.05 -9.75 15.92
C ILE A 61 11.78 -11.22 15.57
N GLU A 62 11.85 -11.59 14.29
CA GLU A 62 11.68 -12.98 13.83
C GLU A 62 12.78 -13.89 14.41
N ASP A 63 14.03 -13.42 14.45
CA ASP A 63 15.16 -14.15 15.03
C ASP A 63 15.01 -14.36 16.55
N LEU A 64 14.51 -13.35 17.27
CA LEU A 64 14.25 -13.43 18.70
C LEU A 64 13.06 -14.35 19.05
N LYS A 65 12.13 -14.55 18.11
CA LYS A 65 10.87 -15.28 18.32
C LYS A 65 10.71 -16.38 17.27
N LYS A 66 11.42 -17.50 17.48
CA LYS A 66 11.31 -18.69 16.61
C LYS A 66 9.85 -19.07 16.36
N GLY A 67 9.49 -19.18 15.08
CA GLY A 67 8.13 -19.51 14.63
C GLY A 67 7.23 -18.31 14.38
N LEU A 68 7.69 -17.08 14.64
CA LEU A 68 7.04 -15.87 14.18
C LEU A 68 7.53 -15.53 12.76
N PHE A 69 6.58 -15.29 11.86
CA PHE A 69 6.83 -14.84 10.50
C PHE A 69 5.96 -13.61 10.23
N ILE A 70 6.58 -12.50 9.83
CA ILE A 70 5.94 -11.21 9.60
C ILE A 70 5.98 -10.93 8.10
N ASP A 71 4.81 -10.85 7.49
CA ASP A 71 4.65 -10.60 6.07
C ASP A 71 3.51 -9.62 5.80
N GLY A 72 3.54 -8.98 4.64
CA GLY A 72 2.59 -7.97 4.20
C GLY A 72 3.23 -6.97 3.25
N ASN A 73 2.41 -6.10 2.65
CA ASN A 73 2.84 -5.17 1.59
C ASN A 73 3.85 -4.08 2.02
N PHE A 74 4.27 -4.09 3.28
CA PHE A 74 5.35 -3.27 3.83
C PHE A 74 6.71 -3.98 3.75
N ARG A 75 6.74 -5.24 3.31
CA ARG A 75 7.91 -6.10 3.09
C ARG A 75 7.72 -6.81 1.75
N GLY A 76 8.77 -6.96 0.95
CA GLY A 76 8.69 -7.73 -0.31
C GLY A 76 7.99 -7.03 -1.49
N GLY A 77 7.25 -5.94 -1.27
CA GLY A 77 6.72 -5.09 -2.34
C GLY A 77 5.28 -4.64 -2.08
N VAL A 78 4.89 -3.51 -2.69
CA VAL A 78 3.57 -2.90 -2.45
C VAL A 78 2.50 -3.41 -3.42
N SER A 79 2.90 -4.08 -4.52
CA SER A 79 1.97 -4.51 -5.55
C SER A 79 1.25 -5.80 -5.17
N VAL A 80 0.09 -6.04 -5.80
CA VAL A 80 -0.69 -7.27 -5.57
C VAL A 80 0.14 -8.53 -5.92
N PRO A 81 0.84 -8.60 -7.08
CA PRO A 81 1.71 -9.73 -7.38
C PRO A 81 2.82 -9.94 -6.33
N ASP A 82 3.45 -8.86 -5.86
CA ASP A 82 4.51 -8.97 -4.85
C ASP A 82 3.97 -9.54 -3.54
N CYS A 83 2.80 -9.08 -3.10
CA CYS A 83 2.14 -9.59 -1.89
C CYS A 83 1.78 -11.07 -2.01
N ILE A 84 1.32 -11.51 -3.19
CA ILE A 84 1.00 -12.91 -3.45
C ILE A 84 2.27 -13.76 -3.40
N LEU A 85 3.34 -13.32 -4.07
CA LEU A 85 4.62 -14.02 -4.08
C LEU A 85 5.21 -14.12 -2.67
N SER A 86 5.28 -13.00 -1.94
CA SER A 86 5.76 -12.96 -0.55
C SER A 86 4.94 -13.88 0.35
N GLY A 87 3.61 -13.92 0.16
CA GLY A 87 2.72 -14.81 0.90
C GLY A 87 3.03 -16.29 0.66
N PHE A 88 3.31 -16.69 -0.58
CA PHE A 88 3.73 -18.06 -0.90
C PHE A 88 5.08 -18.40 -0.26
N GLU A 89 6.07 -17.52 -0.38
CA GLU A 89 7.39 -17.72 0.25
C GLU A 89 7.29 -17.82 1.77
N THR A 90 6.46 -17.00 2.40
CA THR A 90 6.22 -17.04 3.84
C THR A 90 5.55 -18.36 4.25
N ALA A 91 4.56 -18.83 3.49
CA ALA A 91 3.92 -20.12 3.73
C ALA A 91 4.92 -21.29 3.64
N GLU A 92 5.84 -21.27 2.68
CA GLU A 92 6.91 -22.29 2.56
C GLU A 92 7.86 -22.29 3.76
N LYS A 93 8.25 -21.09 4.25
CA LYS A 93 9.07 -20.95 5.46
C LYS A 93 8.36 -21.51 6.69
N VAL A 94 7.08 -21.19 6.87
CA VAL A 94 6.24 -21.73 7.96
C VAL A 94 6.17 -23.25 7.87
N GLN A 95 5.89 -23.79 6.66
CA GLN A 95 5.80 -25.24 6.46
C GLN A 95 7.11 -25.94 6.81
N THR A 96 8.24 -25.38 6.39
CA THR A 96 9.58 -25.93 6.67
C THR A 96 9.87 -25.92 8.16
N PHE A 97 9.56 -24.80 8.85
CA PHE A 97 9.74 -24.69 10.29
C PHE A 97 8.92 -25.73 11.06
N LEU A 98 7.64 -25.91 10.72
CA LEU A 98 6.76 -26.88 11.39
C LEU A 98 7.18 -28.34 11.15
N LYS A 99 7.76 -28.67 9.99
CA LYS A 99 8.29 -30.02 9.71
C LYS A 99 9.59 -30.33 10.44
N GLY A 100 10.36 -29.29 10.78
CA GLY A 100 11.63 -29.43 11.52
C GLY A 100 11.47 -29.41 13.04
N GLN A 101 10.22 -29.31 13.54
CA GLN A 101 9.88 -29.47 14.94
C GLN A 101 9.69 -30.94 15.33
#